data_AF-A0A849MHC6-F1
#
_entry.id   AF-A0A849MHC6-F1
#
_cell.length_a   1.000
_cell.length_b   1.000
_cell.length_c   1.000
_cell.angle_alpha   90.00
_cell.angle_beta   90.00
_cell.angle_gamma   90.00
#
_symmetry.space_group_name_H-M   'P 1'
#
loop_
_entity.id
_entity.type
_entity.pdbx_description
1 polymer ?
#
loop_
_entity_poly.entity_id
_entity_poly.type
_entity_poly.pdbx_seq_one_letter_code
_entity_poly.pdbx_strand_id
1 'polypeptide(L)'
;MISIIFIGSLLGLSAGIAPGPLLMLVISETLQHDIKAGIKVALVPLLTDLPIIMLALFLSTTLTELNYILGSISIVGGCFILYLAYNNLCIEAVELDEQEIKNPGSLIKGMLANVLSPHPYLFWLTVGAPIVSKTMNNNFFIALLFILSFYFCLIGSKITLAILAGKSKSFLAGAPYIYTMKFLGIILCFFAIMLFYDGLVLLS
;
A
#
# COMPACT_ATOMS: atom_id res chain seq x y z
N MET A 1 -12.13 -4.03 -17.19
CA MET A 1 -11.48 -5.15 -16.46
C MET A 1 -9.96 -4.99 -16.43
N ILE A 2 -9.28 -4.92 -17.59
CA ILE A 2 -7.82 -4.73 -17.65
C ILE A 2 -7.35 -3.48 -16.89
N SER A 3 -8.02 -2.35 -17.07
CA SER A 3 -7.65 -1.10 -16.37
C SER A 3 -7.73 -1.24 -14.85
N ILE A 4 -8.72 -1.96 -14.33
CA ILE A 4 -8.88 -2.16 -12.88
C ILE A 4 -7.81 -3.09 -12.31
N ILE A 5 -7.47 -4.15 -13.04
CA ILE A 5 -6.35 -5.02 -12.67
C ILE A 5 -5.05 -4.22 -12.66
N PHE A 6 -4.83 -3.37 -13.67
CA PHE A 6 -3.65 -2.52 -13.73
C PHE A 6 -3.59 -1.55 -12.54
N ILE A 7 -4.69 -0.87 -12.23
CA ILE A 7 -4.78 0.03 -11.07
C ILE A 7 -4.52 -0.73 -9.76
N GLY A 8 -5.20 -1.85 -9.55
CA GLY A 8 -5.03 -2.69 -8.35
C GLY A 8 -3.60 -3.17 -8.20
N SER A 9 -3.02 -3.75 -9.26
CA SER A 9 -1.62 -4.19 -9.28
C SER A 9 -0.64 -3.06 -8.98
N LEU A 10 -0.85 -1.87 -9.53
CA LEU A 10 0.08 -0.75 -9.40
C LEU A 10 0.05 -0.14 -8.00
N LEU A 11 -1.17 0.08 -7.47
CA LEU A 11 -1.35 0.52 -6.09
C LEU A 11 -0.82 -0.53 -5.10
N GLY A 12 -1.09 -1.81 -5.37
CA GLY A 12 -0.63 -2.93 -4.55
C GLY A 12 0.88 -3.06 -4.54
N LEU A 13 1.53 -2.99 -5.72
CA LEU A 13 2.99 -2.99 -5.83
C LEU A 13 3.56 -1.80 -5.04
N SER A 14 3.04 -0.60 -5.25
CA SER A 14 3.54 0.61 -4.58
C SER A 14 3.46 0.49 -3.07
N ALA A 15 2.30 0.10 -2.53
CA ALA A 15 2.12 -0.10 -1.10
C ALA A 15 2.95 -1.27 -0.55
N GLY A 16 3.27 -2.26 -1.38
CA GLY A 16 4.04 -3.44 -0.98
C GLY A 16 5.55 -3.21 -0.91
N ILE A 17 6.10 -2.38 -1.79
CA ILE A 17 7.54 -2.06 -1.81
C ILE A 17 7.91 -0.76 -1.07
N ALA A 18 6.92 0.04 -0.68
CA ALA A 18 7.12 1.26 0.09
C ALA A 18 7.82 1.00 1.43
N PRO A 19 8.86 1.78 1.78
CA PRO A 19 9.50 1.68 3.09
C PRO A 19 8.48 2.03 4.16
N GLY A 20 8.33 1.15 5.15
CA GLY A 20 7.42 1.35 6.26
C GLY A 20 7.65 0.33 7.36
N PRO A 21 7.04 0.51 8.54
CA PRO A 21 7.26 -0.34 9.70
C PRO A 21 7.06 -1.84 9.42
N LEU A 22 6.05 -2.17 8.60
CA LEU A 22 5.79 -3.56 8.22
C LEU A 22 6.84 -4.12 7.27
N LEU A 23 7.28 -3.36 6.26
CA LEU A 23 8.31 -3.84 5.34
C LEU A 23 9.64 -4.04 6.09
N MET A 24 9.98 -3.12 7.00
CA MET A 24 11.14 -3.26 7.88
C MET A 24 11.03 -4.49 8.77
N LEU A 25 9.86 -4.79 9.31
CA LEU A 25 9.63 -6.01 10.09
C LEU A 25 9.76 -7.28 9.22
N VAL A 26 9.24 -7.26 7.99
CA VAL A 26 9.43 -8.37 7.02
C VAL A 26 10.91 -8.62 6.77
N ILE A 27 11.70 -7.57 6.53
CA ILE A 27 13.14 -7.66 6.28
C ILE A 27 13.88 -8.15 7.53
N SER A 28 13.60 -7.56 8.70
CA SER A 28 14.23 -7.94 9.97
C SER A 28 13.98 -9.40 10.30
N GLU A 29 12.73 -9.87 10.18
CA GLU A 29 12.37 -11.26 10.45
C GLU A 29 12.98 -12.22 9.44
N THR A 30 13.09 -11.81 8.18
CA THR A 30 13.80 -12.58 7.15
C THR A 30 15.26 -12.79 7.53
N LEU A 31 15.93 -11.74 8.03
CA LEU A 31 17.35 -11.76 8.33
C LEU A 31 17.67 -12.48 9.66
N GLN A 32 16.75 -12.48 10.62
CA GLN A 32 16.94 -13.12 11.93
C GLN A 32 16.44 -14.57 12.00
N HIS A 33 15.28 -14.85 11.39
CA HIS A 33 14.51 -16.09 11.59
C HIS A 33 14.19 -16.81 10.26
N ASP A 34 14.97 -16.50 9.21
CA ASP A 34 14.83 -16.98 7.83
C ASP A 34 13.67 -16.39 7.02
N ILE A 35 13.74 -16.58 5.70
CA ILE A 35 12.73 -16.16 4.70
C ILE A 35 11.30 -16.56 5.11
N LYS A 36 11.13 -17.73 5.74
CA LYS A 36 9.80 -18.21 6.18
C LYS A 36 9.18 -17.30 7.24
N ALA A 37 9.97 -16.74 8.15
CA ALA A 37 9.47 -15.81 9.15
C ALA A 37 9.04 -14.48 8.50
N GLY A 38 9.86 -13.95 7.58
CA GLY A 38 9.49 -12.78 6.77
C GLY A 38 8.20 -12.96 5.97
N ILE A 39 7.99 -14.14 5.36
CA ILE A 39 6.75 -14.45 4.63
C ILE A 39 5.52 -14.43 5.56
N LYS A 40 5.63 -14.98 6.78
CA LYS A 40 4.52 -14.94 7.75
C LYS A 40 4.10 -13.51 8.08
N VAL A 41 5.09 -12.62 8.24
CA VAL A 41 4.85 -11.19 8.47
C VAL A 41 4.24 -10.53 7.24
N ALA A 42 4.72 -10.85 6.04
CA ALA A 42 4.21 -10.28 4.80
C ALA A 42 2.71 -10.58 4.58
N LEU A 43 2.20 -11.66 5.18
CA LEU A 43 0.79 -12.05 5.14
C LEU A 43 -0.09 -11.36 6.18
N VAL A 44 0.47 -10.65 7.17
CA VAL A 44 -0.29 -9.94 8.22
C VAL A 44 -1.38 -9.02 7.66
N PRO A 45 -1.15 -8.23 6.58
CA PRO A 45 -2.18 -7.39 5.95
C PRO A 45 -3.46 -8.13 5.56
N LEU A 46 -3.40 -9.41 5.16
CA LEU A 46 -4.61 -10.18 4.82
C LEU A 46 -5.60 -10.26 5.98
N LEU A 47 -5.08 -10.30 7.21
CA LEU A 47 -5.88 -10.39 8.42
C LEU A 47 -6.17 -9.01 9.00
N THR A 48 -5.19 -8.11 9.02
CA THR A 48 -5.33 -6.79 9.66
C THR A 48 -6.13 -5.80 8.81
N ASP A 49 -6.03 -5.89 7.49
CA ASP A 49 -6.69 -4.93 6.60
C ASP A 49 -8.14 -5.33 6.36
N LEU A 50 -8.53 -6.59 6.61
CA LEU A 50 -9.90 -7.07 6.40
C LEU A 50 -10.94 -6.30 7.25
N PRO A 51 -10.76 -6.09 8.56
CA PRO A 51 -11.62 -5.21 9.36
C PRO A 51 -11.65 -3.76 8.85
N ILE A 52 -10.49 -3.24 8.40
CA ILE A 52 -10.35 -1.88 7.89
C ILE A 52 -11.15 -1.72 6.59
N ILE A 53 -11.06 -2.69 5.68
CA ILE A 53 -11.84 -2.75 4.45
C ILE A 53 -13.33 -2.77 4.77
N MET A 54 -13.77 -3.64 5.67
CA MET A 54 -15.19 -3.74 6.04
C MET A 54 -15.71 -2.40 6.57
N LEU A 55 -14.96 -1.76 7.48
CA LEU A 55 -15.30 -0.46 8.02
C LEU A 55 -15.33 0.62 6.91
N ALA A 56 -14.31 0.64 6.05
CA ALA A 56 -14.20 1.64 4.99
C ALA A 56 -15.30 1.49 3.94
N LEU A 57 -15.67 0.26 3.56
CA LEU A 57 -16.78 -0.01 2.66
C LEU A 57 -18.12 0.40 3.29
N PHE A 58 -18.34 0.07 4.56
CA PHE A 58 -19.55 0.47 5.29
C PHE A 58 -19.72 2.00 5.36
N LEU A 59 -18.64 2.70 5.68
CA LEU A 59 -18.62 4.16 5.69
C LEU A 59 -18.84 4.70 4.27
N SER A 60 -18.15 4.14 3.26
CA SER A 60 -18.29 4.58 1.87
C SER A 60 -19.72 4.43 1.36
N THR A 61 -20.41 3.32 1.64
CA THR A 61 -21.80 3.13 1.20
C THR A 61 -22.77 4.09 1.88
N THR A 62 -22.51 4.44 3.14
CA THR A 62 -23.35 5.38 3.92
C THR A 62 -23.18 6.83 3.44
N LEU A 63 -22.01 7.17 2.88
CA LEU A 63 -21.64 8.53 2.49
C LEU A 63 -21.89 8.82 0.99
N THR A 64 -22.30 7.83 0.21
CA THR A 64 -22.49 7.93 -1.25
C THR A 64 -23.55 8.94 -1.68
N GLU A 65 -24.48 9.29 -0.80
CA GLU A 65 -25.60 10.23 -1.09
C GLU A 65 -25.13 11.70 -1.15
N LEU A 66 -23.89 12.01 -0.76
CA LEU A 66 -23.39 13.38 -0.66
C LEU A 66 -22.16 13.57 -1.55
N ASN A 67 -22.37 14.12 -2.76
CA ASN A 67 -21.31 14.46 -3.71
C ASN A 67 -20.18 15.29 -3.08
N TYR A 68 -20.52 16.20 -2.16
CA TYR A 68 -19.55 16.98 -1.38
C TYR A 68 -18.60 16.12 -0.54
N ILE A 69 -19.10 15.04 0.06
CA ILE A 69 -18.29 14.12 0.86
C ILE A 69 -17.40 13.28 -0.05
N LEU A 70 -17.94 12.74 -1.14
CA LEU A 70 -17.15 11.97 -2.12
C LEU A 70 -16.05 12.82 -2.79
N GLY A 71 -16.34 14.09 -3.09
CA GLY A 71 -15.36 15.04 -3.60
C GLY A 71 -14.25 15.34 -2.60
N SER A 72 -14.62 15.56 -1.32
CA SER A 72 -13.64 15.75 -0.24
C SER A 72 -12.77 14.51 -0.03
N ILE A 73 -13.36 13.32 -0.03
CA ILE A 73 -12.64 12.05 0.08
C ILE A 73 -11.67 11.87 -1.09
N SER A 74 -12.08 12.20 -2.31
CA SER A 74 -11.22 12.15 -3.50
C SER A 74 -10.03 13.10 -3.41
N ILE A 75 -10.22 14.33 -2.90
CA ILE A 75 -9.13 15.28 -2.67
C ILE A 75 -8.17 14.76 -1.58
N VAL A 76 -8.68 14.28 -0.45
CA VAL A 76 -7.84 13.72 0.62
C VAL A 76 -7.07 12.50 0.11
N GLY A 77 -7.71 11.65 -0.69
CA GLY A 77 -7.08 10.50 -1.34
C GLY A 77 -5.98 10.91 -2.33
N GLY A 78 -6.22 11.95 -3.13
CA GLY A 78 -5.21 12.54 -4.00
C GLY A 78 -3.99 13.04 -3.23
N CYS A 79 -4.21 13.79 -2.14
CA CYS A 79 -3.14 14.24 -1.25
C CYS A 79 -2.35 13.07 -0.65
N PHE A 80 -3.05 12.02 -0.21
CA PHE A 80 -2.42 10.83 0.34
C PHE A 80 -1.60 10.06 -0.71
N ILE A 81 -2.12 9.83 -1.92
CA ILE A 81 -1.35 9.22 -3.01
C ILE A 81 -0.14 10.08 -3.37
N LEU A 82 -0.28 11.41 -3.39
CA LEU A 82 0.83 12.32 -3.66
C LEU A 82 1.91 12.25 -2.57
N TYR A 83 1.52 12.10 -1.31
CA TYR A 83 2.44 11.83 -0.21
C TYR A 83 3.21 10.51 -0.41
N LEU A 84 2.53 9.44 -0.85
CA LEU A 84 3.21 8.18 -1.20
C LEU A 84 4.14 8.33 -2.40
N ALA A 85 3.72 9.08 -3.40
CA ALA A 85 4.53 9.38 -4.57
C ALA A 85 5.82 10.11 -4.16
N TYR A 86 5.70 11.13 -3.31
CA TYR A 86 6.82 11.88 -2.77
C TYR A 86 7.79 10.98 -2.01
N ASN A 87 7.30 10.14 -1.09
CA ASN A 87 8.14 9.20 -0.35
C ASN A 87 8.89 8.23 -1.27
N ASN A 88 8.22 7.75 -2.32
CA ASN A 88 8.83 6.87 -3.31
C ASN A 88 9.90 7.58 -4.16
N LEU A 89 9.71 8.87 -4.47
CA LEU A 89 10.66 9.68 -5.26
C LEU A 89 11.88 10.11 -4.45
N CYS A 90 11.67 10.41 -3.17
CA CYS A 90 12.70 10.85 -2.23
C CYS A 90 13.42 9.69 -1.54
N ILE A 91 13.13 8.44 -1.90
CA ILE A 91 13.82 7.30 -1.30
C ILE A 91 15.32 7.34 -1.64
N GLU A 92 16.13 7.28 -0.59
CA GLU A 92 17.58 7.10 -0.68
C GLU A 92 17.93 5.62 -0.41
N ALA A 93 19.19 5.25 -0.58
CA ALA A 93 19.63 3.88 -0.34
C ALA A 93 19.29 3.48 1.11
N VAL A 94 18.67 2.31 1.30
CA VAL A 94 18.33 1.81 2.63
C VAL A 94 19.64 1.46 3.36
N GLU A 95 20.07 2.33 4.27
CA GLU A 95 21.15 2.04 5.20
C GLU A 95 20.63 1.04 6.24
N LEU A 96 20.83 -0.24 5.97
CA LEU A 96 20.54 -1.30 6.94
C LEU A 96 21.64 -1.31 7.99
N ASP A 97 21.45 -0.60 9.10
CA ASP A 97 22.35 -0.71 10.26
C ASP A 97 22.22 -2.12 10.87
N GLU A 98 23.35 -2.80 11.04
CA GLU A 98 23.41 -4.12 11.67
C GLU A 98 22.90 -4.10 13.12
N GLN A 99 22.91 -2.94 13.79
CA GLN A 99 22.35 -2.78 15.13
C GLN A 99 20.81 -2.79 15.13
N GLU A 100 20.17 -2.16 14.14
CA GLU A 100 18.70 -2.19 13.99
C GLU A 100 18.20 -3.60 13.63
N ILE A 101 18.98 -4.35 12.84
CA ILE A 101 18.67 -5.75 12.52
C ILE A 101 18.81 -6.66 13.75
N LYS A 102 19.64 -6.35 14.74
CA LYS A 102 19.82 -7.20 15.93
C LYS A 102 18.81 -6.92 17.04
N ASN A 103 18.26 -5.70 17.09
CA ASN A 103 17.26 -5.28 18.07
C ASN A 103 16.09 -4.58 17.38
N PRO A 104 15.27 -5.30 16.58
CA PRO A 104 13.98 -4.75 16.22
C PRO A 104 13.24 -4.55 17.54
N GLY A 105 12.89 -3.31 17.86
CA GLY A 105 12.03 -3.07 19.02
C GLY A 105 10.87 -4.07 18.95
N SER A 106 10.66 -4.86 20.03
CA SER A 106 9.74 -6.01 20.16
C SER A 106 8.83 -6.20 18.93
N LEU A 107 8.87 -7.34 18.24
CA LEU A 107 8.05 -7.62 17.05
C LEU A 107 6.59 -7.16 17.16
N ILE A 108 6.03 -7.23 18.36
CA ILE A 108 4.71 -6.70 18.73
C ILE A 108 4.61 -5.20 18.43
N LYS A 109 5.60 -4.38 18.83
CA LYS A 109 5.69 -2.95 18.52
C LYS A 109 5.72 -2.66 17.02
N GLY A 110 6.44 -3.43 16.20
CA GLY A 110 6.46 -3.19 14.75
C GLY A 110 5.16 -3.61 14.05
N MET A 111 4.55 -4.72 14.49
CA MET A 111 3.19 -5.09 14.04
C MET A 111 2.16 -4.04 14.48
N LEU A 112 2.22 -3.59 15.72
CA LEU A 112 1.37 -2.51 16.23
C LEU A 112 1.62 -1.20 15.49
N ALA A 113 2.86 -0.85 15.15
CA ALA A 113 3.17 0.34 14.37
C ALA A 113 2.56 0.28 12.97
N ASN A 114 2.47 -0.90 12.35
CA ASN A 114 1.75 -1.07 11.09
C ASN A 114 0.23 -1.01 11.26
N VAL A 115 -0.32 -1.73 12.26
CA VAL A 115 -1.76 -1.73 12.54
C VAL A 115 -2.24 -0.34 12.95
N LEU A 116 -1.43 0.42 13.69
CA LEU A 116 -1.72 1.79 14.09
C LEU A 116 -1.20 2.81 13.06
N SER A 117 -0.61 2.35 11.95
CA SER A 117 -0.18 3.27 10.91
C SER A 117 -1.43 3.87 10.26
N PRO A 118 -1.45 5.18 9.99
CA PRO A 118 -2.59 5.79 9.31
C PRO A 118 -2.70 5.32 7.86
N HIS A 119 -1.70 4.62 7.32
CA HIS A 119 -1.57 4.33 5.91
C HIS A 119 -2.66 3.39 5.36
N PRO A 120 -2.93 2.19 5.91
CA PRO A 120 -4.03 1.33 5.46
C PRO A 120 -5.41 2.00 5.62
N TYR A 121 -5.63 2.75 6.70
CA TYR A 121 -6.89 3.45 6.94
C TYR A 121 -7.12 4.56 5.91
N LEU A 122 -6.13 5.43 5.72
CA LEU A 122 -6.21 6.50 4.72
C LEU A 122 -6.40 5.90 3.33
N PHE A 123 -5.62 4.88 2.95
CA PHE A 123 -5.79 4.21 1.66
C PHE A 123 -7.21 3.66 1.48
N TRP A 124 -7.69 2.83 2.41
CA TRP A 124 -8.98 2.18 2.26
C TRP A 124 -10.14 3.16 2.36
N LEU A 125 -10.07 4.19 3.21
CA LEU A 125 -11.13 5.21 3.31
C LEU A 125 -11.18 6.13 2.09
N THR A 126 -10.02 6.47 1.50
CA THR A 126 -9.94 7.55 0.50
C THR A 126 -9.76 7.08 -0.94
N VAL A 127 -9.28 5.86 -1.14
CA VAL A 127 -8.97 5.31 -2.47
C VAL A 127 -9.61 3.94 -2.65
N GLY A 128 -9.29 2.99 -1.77
CA GLY A 128 -9.72 1.59 -1.88
C GLY A 128 -11.24 1.43 -1.88
N ALA A 129 -11.92 1.93 -0.83
CA ALA A 129 -13.37 1.81 -0.70
C ALA A 129 -14.15 2.56 -1.78
N PRO A 130 -13.79 3.81 -2.17
CA PRO A 130 -14.42 4.47 -3.31
C PRO A 130 -14.27 3.70 -4.62
N ILE A 131 -13.09 3.14 -4.93
CA ILE A 131 -12.88 2.32 -6.14
C ILE A 131 -13.73 1.04 -6.09
N VAL A 132 -13.75 0.36 -4.94
CA VAL A 132 -14.55 -0.86 -4.76
C VAL A 132 -16.04 -0.56 -4.87
N SER A 133 -16.53 0.49 -4.21
CA SER A 133 -17.93 0.91 -4.26
C SER A 133 -18.36 1.27 -5.69
N LYS A 134 -17.58 2.11 -6.38
CA LYS A 134 -17.83 2.51 -7.78
C LYS A 134 -17.84 1.31 -8.73
N THR A 135 -16.98 0.32 -8.51
CA THR A 135 -16.91 -0.89 -9.34
C THR A 135 -17.99 -1.91 -9.00
N MET A 136 -18.38 -2.05 -7.72
CA MET A 136 -19.49 -2.91 -7.28
C MET A 136 -20.82 -2.48 -7.87
N ASN A 137 -21.07 -1.17 -7.99
CA ASN A 137 -22.29 -0.64 -8.63
C ASN A 137 -22.42 -1.06 -10.11
N ASN A 138 -21.29 -1.28 -10.78
CA ASN A 138 -21.27 -1.76 -12.16
C ASN A 138 -21.28 -3.30 -12.25
N ASN A 139 -20.36 -3.97 -11.56
CA ASN A 139 -20.23 -5.43 -11.58
C ASN A 139 -19.35 -5.92 -10.41
N PHE A 140 -19.90 -6.80 -9.57
CA PHE A 140 -19.20 -7.43 -8.44
C PHE A 140 -17.85 -8.08 -8.82
N PHE A 141 -17.77 -8.74 -9.97
CA PHE A 141 -16.52 -9.38 -10.43
C PHE A 141 -15.41 -8.37 -10.70
N ILE A 142 -15.74 -7.14 -11.09
CA ILE A 142 -14.74 -6.08 -11.32
C ILE A 142 -14.13 -5.62 -9.99
N ALA A 143 -14.95 -5.46 -8.96
CA ALA A 143 -14.48 -5.15 -7.61
C ALA A 143 -13.60 -6.27 -7.04
N LEU A 144 -13.98 -7.54 -7.26
CA LEU A 144 -13.17 -8.68 -6.84
C LEU A 144 -11.81 -8.69 -7.55
N LEU A 145 -11.75 -8.40 -8.85
CA LEU A 145 -10.49 -8.30 -9.60
C LEU A 145 -9.57 -7.21 -9.06
N PHE A 146 -10.12 -6.06 -8.64
CA PHE A 146 -9.33 -5.01 -7.98
C PHE A 146 -8.68 -5.53 -6.69
N ILE A 147 -9.48 -6.11 -5.79
CA ILE A 147 -9.01 -6.61 -4.49
C ILE A 147 -7.95 -7.70 -4.68
N LEU A 148 -8.21 -8.66 -5.58
CA LEU A 148 -7.28 -9.75 -5.84
C LEU A 148 -5.96 -9.27 -6.45
N SER A 149 -6.00 -8.39 -7.45
CA SER A 149 -4.78 -7.83 -8.05
C SER A 149 -3.99 -6.97 -7.06
N PHE A 150 -4.68 -6.14 -6.26
CA PHE A 150 -4.07 -5.34 -5.21
C PHE A 150 -3.34 -6.19 -4.16
N TYR A 151 -4.01 -7.16 -3.55
CA TYR A 151 -3.38 -7.99 -2.52
C TYR A 151 -2.33 -8.94 -3.08
N PHE A 152 -2.53 -9.47 -4.29
CA PHE A 152 -1.52 -10.29 -4.96
C PHE A 152 -0.22 -9.51 -5.14
N CYS A 153 -0.29 -8.27 -5.62
CA CYS A 153 0.87 -7.41 -5.80
C CYS A 153 1.46 -6.89 -4.48
N LEU A 154 0.62 -6.54 -3.50
CA LEU A 154 1.04 -6.05 -2.19
C LEU A 154 1.82 -7.12 -1.41
N ILE A 155 1.28 -8.33 -1.34
CA ILE A 155 1.89 -9.44 -0.60
C ILE A 155 3.03 -10.04 -1.41
N GLY A 156 2.81 -10.24 -2.72
CA GLY A 156 3.81 -10.79 -3.63
C GLY A 156 5.09 -9.97 -3.60
N SER A 157 5.01 -8.65 -3.67
CA SER A 157 6.18 -7.78 -3.59
C SER A 157 6.91 -7.85 -2.24
N LYS A 158 6.19 -7.90 -1.11
CA LYS A 158 6.80 -8.10 0.22
C LYS A 158 7.51 -9.44 0.34
N ILE A 159 6.90 -10.51 -0.18
CA ILE A 159 7.52 -11.84 -0.24
C ILE A 159 8.76 -11.83 -1.13
N THR A 160 8.69 -11.19 -2.30
CA THR A 160 9.85 -11.02 -3.18
C THR A 160 10.97 -10.27 -2.47
N LEU A 161 10.66 -9.17 -1.78
CA LEU A 161 11.65 -8.43 -1.00
C LEU A 161 12.21 -9.25 0.16
N ALA A 162 11.41 -10.05 0.86
CA ALA A 162 11.90 -10.99 1.87
C ALA A 162 12.92 -11.98 1.26
N ILE A 163 12.58 -12.61 0.13
CA ILE A 163 13.48 -13.57 -0.53
C ILE A 163 14.77 -12.88 -0.99
N LEU A 164 14.67 -11.68 -1.57
CA LEU A 164 15.83 -10.92 -2.04
C LEU A 164 16.72 -10.45 -0.89
N ALA A 165 16.12 -9.96 0.21
CA ALA A 165 16.84 -9.55 1.40
C ALA A 165 17.57 -10.73 2.07
N GLY A 166 16.93 -11.90 2.15
CA GLY A 166 17.53 -13.11 2.70
C GLY A 166 18.67 -13.66 1.84
N LYS A 167 18.65 -13.42 0.52
CA LYS A 167 19.71 -13.87 -0.41
C LYS A 167 20.82 -12.84 -0.61
N SER A 168 20.51 -11.56 -0.58
CA SER A 168 21.46 -10.47 -0.82
C SER A 168 21.02 -9.18 -0.13
N LYS A 169 21.70 -8.82 0.97
CA LYS A 169 21.52 -7.55 1.66
C LYS A 169 21.83 -6.34 0.76
N SER A 170 22.71 -6.48 -0.23
CA SER A 170 23.09 -5.37 -1.12
C SER A 170 22.01 -4.99 -2.13
N PHE A 171 21.00 -5.85 -2.36
CA PHE A 171 19.90 -5.52 -3.26
C PHE A 171 19.05 -4.35 -2.73
N LEU A 172 18.79 -4.33 -1.42
CA LEU A 172 18.01 -3.27 -0.77
C LEU A 172 18.74 -1.92 -0.73
N ALA A 173 20.08 -1.94 -0.69
CA ALA A 173 20.93 -0.75 -0.82
C ALA A 173 21.26 -0.40 -2.29
N GLY A 174 20.77 -1.19 -3.25
CA GLY A 174 21.16 -1.11 -4.64
C GLY A 174 20.31 -0.16 -5.49
N ALA A 175 20.92 0.35 -6.56
CA ALA A 175 20.25 1.20 -7.56
C ALA A 175 18.95 0.61 -8.15
N PRO A 176 18.80 -0.72 -8.39
CA PRO A 176 17.56 -1.28 -8.93
C PRO A 176 16.33 -1.04 -8.04
N TYR A 177 16.49 -1.10 -6.72
CA TYR A 177 15.39 -0.83 -5.78
C TYR A 177 14.99 0.65 -5.87
N ILE A 178 15.97 1.56 -5.81
CA ILE A 178 15.75 3.01 -5.88
C ILE A 178 15.05 3.41 -7.19
N TYR A 179 15.50 2.89 -8.34
CA TYR A 179 14.86 3.21 -9.63
C TYR A 179 13.42 2.68 -9.72
N THR A 180 13.16 1.49 -9.18
CA THR A 180 11.79 0.93 -9.13
C THR A 180 10.87 1.83 -8.32
N MET A 181 11.34 2.29 -7.15
CA MET A 181 10.59 3.20 -6.30
C MET A 181 10.30 4.53 -6.98
N LYS A 182 11.33 5.15 -7.59
CA LYS A 182 11.16 6.41 -8.33
C LYS A 182 10.15 6.27 -9.47
N PHE A 183 10.21 5.17 -10.22
CA PHE A 183 9.25 4.89 -11.29
C PHE A 183 7.81 4.76 -10.75
N LEU A 184 7.60 4.00 -9.67
CA LEU A 184 6.27 3.91 -9.06
C LEU A 184 5.79 5.25 -8.50
N GLY A 185 6.71 6.06 -7.95
CA GLY A 185 6.42 7.43 -7.51
C GLY A 185 5.88 8.31 -8.63
N ILE A 186 6.50 8.29 -9.81
CA ILE A 186 6.01 9.04 -10.99
C ILE A 186 4.60 8.61 -11.38
N ILE A 187 4.32 7.30 -11.37
CA ILE A 187 2.99 6.81 -11.73
C ILE A 187 1.95 7.18 -10.68
N LEU A 188 2.30 7.13 -9.39
CA LEU A 188 1.41 7.58 -8.33
C LEU A 188 1.08 9.08 -8.44
N CYS A 189 2.02 9.93 -8.88
CA CYS A 189 1.71 11.33 -9.17
C CYS A 189 0.58 11.46 -10.20
N PHE A 190 0.59 10.62 -11.24
CA PHE A 190 -0.50 10.61 -12.24
C PHE A 190 -1.84 10.20 -11.61
N PHE A 191 -1.85 9.17 -10.76
CA PHE A 191 -3.05 8.77 -10.02
C PHE A 191 -3.59 9.85 -9.08
N ALA A 192 -2.70 10.58 -8.39
CA ALA A 192 -3.10 11.69 -7.54
C ALA A 192 -3.81 12.79 -8.34
N ILE A 193 -3.28 13.13 -9.52
CA ILE A 193 -3.90 14.12 -10.42
C ILE A 193 -5.29 13.67 -10.86
N MET A 194 -5.47 12.38 -11.21
CA MET A 194 -6.79 11.84 -11.57
C MET A 194 -7.79 11.95 -10.41
N LEU A 195 -7.37 11.63 -9.18
CA LEU A 195 -8.21 11.78 -7.99
C LEU A 195 -8.60 13.23 -7.69
N PHE A 196 -7.67 14.17 -7.88
CA PHE A 196 -8.00 15.60 -7.75
C PHE A 196 -9.01 16.05 -8.80
N TYR A 197 -8.86 15.61 -10.05
CA TYR A 197 -9.84 15.90 -11.09
C TYR A 197 -11.22 15.35 -10.74
N ASP A 198 -11.32 14.08 -10.37
CA ASP A 198 -12.59 13.46 -9.95
C ASP A 198 -13.19 14.19 -8.73
N GLY A 199 -12.36 14.61 -7.78
CA GLY A 199 -12.79 15.35 -6.60
C GLY A 199 -13.34 16.74 -6.92
N LEU A 200 -12.68 17.48 -7.81
CA LEU A 200 -13.14 18.80 -8.25
C LEU A 200 -14.46 18.72 -9.02
N VAL A 201 -14.63 17.71 -9.87
CA VAL A 201 -15.88 17.47 -10.63
C VAL A 201 -17.05 17.14 -9.70
N LEU A 202 -16.80 16.46 -8.58
CA LEU A 202 -17.85 16.13 -7.60
C LEU A 202 -18.23 17.33 -6.70
N LEU A 203 -17.37 18.35 -6.61
CA LEU A 203 -17.57 19.55 -5.80
C LEU A 203 -18.16 20.73 -6.59
N SER A 204 -18.11 20.68 -7.91
CA SER A 204 -18.71 21.68 -8.82
C SER A 204 -20.18 21.39 -9.10
#